data_AF-A0A9N9KYB3-F1
#
_entry.id   AF-A0A9N9KYB3-F1
#
_cell.length_a   1.000
_cell.length_b   1.000
_cell.length_c   1.000
_cell.angle_alpha   90.00
_cell.angle_beta   90.00
_cell.angle_gamma   90.00
#
_symmetry.space_group_name_H-M   'P 1'
#
loop_
_entity.id
_entity.type
_entity.pdbx_description
1 polymer ?
#
loop_
_entity_poly.entity_id
_entity_poly.type
_entity_poly.pdbx_seq_one_letter_code
_entity_poly.pdbx_strand_id
1 'polypeptide(L)'
;MLTASDPGLTYITVISSVSLFYMEFQKPGWFEGDDTKQSRRVLPPPEKFANDHDLFKKKLQRSLKLSNRGVQIASNREDLNKQIESIQNDTEPRLAAQQILGDTSNIHDNYTVDRQHGVKKTGRKIQTFADAFGQFVSAYSGIIEVIATASGPYGEVAYQTLSIFFTVVVNKTRNDEKIAELLDDMRKTFPKLEPWKDIYPTDNMKALVATAYQQVITFCRAASEYFTRFFKRLMMAIMPQSSMNINEVAAQIYKTLAEINSEGMFGLHGRTQSIQRKLTDVLAQNRSLLDEFAAYRKEVEERVLQEDKQRLEALRKALRVTLPELETNIDDTKSFLMKVFPNTSRYVAHVPATGYLQMNCNLLHETTEYQEWVSSSHSCLLFLSGTTAAEGRKFRNWTHSWLSPIAIYITQDLARKNLPVAFFCCHPSMESKIFSVNQIISSVVLQILAKEPQILRDKAVQFLSIAQTELYRNSENSKQHVRAVLKLLEDVLAAVKALGPIFIVLDRLDQYEGKFSFLMDELVRLVGKSTCHVKLVVIADTSLRRGEWHPEYLSDENIDMDRIFVRQGWNQRKLTNLELAKGERSLTWDE
;
A
#
# COMPACT_ATOMS: atom_id res chain seq x y z
N MET A 1 -6.16 -20.82 -42.53
CA MET A 1 -5.88 -22.25 -42.29
C MET A 1 -4.39 -22.36 -41.97
N LEU A 2 -4.06 -23.03 -40.85
CA LEU A 2 -2.72 -23.21 -40.22
C LEU A 2 -2.19 -21.92 -39.53
N THR A 3 -2.35 -21.63 -38.23
CA THR A 3 -2.08 -22.30 -36.92
C THR A 3 -0.61 -22.66 -36.65
N ALA A 4 0.08 -21.90 -35.79
CA ALA A 4 0.64 -22.37 -34.51
C ALA A 4 1.60 -21.34 -33.84
N SER A 5 1.40 -21.17 -32.52
CA SER A 5 2.34 -20.82 -31.41
C SER A 5 3.23 -19.56 -31.50
N ASP A 6 3.27 -18.64 -30.52
CA ASP A 6 3.43 -18.88 -29.07
C ASP A 6 3.01 -17.64 -28.22
N PRO A 7 2.47 -17.78 -26.99
CA PRO A 7 2.07 -16.67 -26.12
C PRO A 7 3.07 -16.47 -24.96
N GLY A 8 3.86 -15.39 -25.01
CA GLY A 8 4.80 -15.00 -23.95
C GLY A 8 4.38 -13.72 -23.25
N LEU A 9 3.33 -13.77 -22.43
CA LEU A 9 2.98 -12.69 -21.49
C LEU A 9 2.36 -13.29 -20.25
N THR A 10 3.23 -13.88 -19.44
CA THR A 10 2.92 -14.31 -18.08
C THR A 10 2.69 -13.05 -17.24
N TYR A 11 1.44 -12.60 -17.19
CA TYR A 11 0.97 -11.71 -16.14
C TYR A 11 1.28 -12.38 -14.80
N ILE A 12 2.25 -11.84 -14.08
CA ILE A 12 2.42 -12.08 -12.64
C ILE A 12 1.21 -11.40 -11.99
N THR A 13 0.08 -12.11 -12.04
CA THR A 13 -1.02 -11.89 -11.13
C THR A 13 -0.47 -12.40 -9.81
N VAL A 14 -0.03 -11.46 -8.97
CA VAL A 14 0.33 -11.72 -7.58
C VAL A 14 -0.78 -12.59 -7.03
N ILE A 15 -0.41 -13.83 -6.74
CA ILE A 15 -1.32 -14.86 -6.29
C ILE A 15 -1.95 -14.31 -5.02
N SER A 16 -3.23 -13.94 -5.13
CA SER A 16 -4.15 -13.79 -4.01
C SER A 16 -4.41 -15.18 -3.44
N SER A 17 -3.36 -15.87 -3.00
CA SER A 17 -3.37 -17.10 -2.22
C SER A 17 -3.38 -16.76 -0.74
N VAL A 18 -4.22 -15.78 -0.39
CA VAL A 18 -4.96 -15.83 0.86
C VAL A 18 -6.38 -16.28 0.50
N SER A 19 -6.48 -17.41 -0.21
CA SER A 19 -7.64 -18.28 -0.02
C SER A 19 -7.54 -18.74 1.42
N LEU A 20 -8.21 -17.97 2.29
CA LEU A 20 -8.55 -18.37 3.64
C LEU A 20 -8.93 -19.85 3.55
N PHE A 21 -8.12 -20.70 4.19
CA PHE A 21 -8.63 -21.90 4.80
C PHE A 21 -9.73 -21.43 5.77
N TYR A 22 -10.94 -21.26 5.25
CA TYR A 22 -12.17 -21.40 6.01
C TYR A 22 -12.18 -22.87 6.45
N MET A 23 -11.35 -23.20 7.44
CA MET A 23 -11.71 -24.25 8.37
C MET A 23 -12.98 -23.75 9.02
N GLU A 24 -14.11 -24.16 8.45
CA GLU A 24 -15.40 -24.16 9.08
C GLU A 24 -15.25 -24.97 10.36
N PHE A 25 -14.78 -24.30 11.43
CA PHE A 25 -14.73 -24.88 12.76
C PHE A 25 -16.18 -25.19 13.11
N GLN A 26 -16.59 -26.44 12.88
CA GLN A 26 -17.81 -26.97 13.48
C GLN A 26 -17.76 -26.63 14.97
N LYS A 27 -18.67 -25.75 15.41
CA LYS A 27 -18.71 -25.28 16.78
C LYS A 27 -18.92 -26.51 17.68
N PRO A 28 -17.97 -26.89 18.54
CA PRO A 28 -18.20 -28.01 19.44
C PRO A 28 -19.31 -27.61 20.42
N GLY A 29 -20.47 -28.26 20.35
CA GLY A 29 -21.52 -28.05 21.32
C GLY A 29 -21.03 -28.35 22.74
N TRP A 30 -21.49 -27.59 23.73
CA TRP A 30 -21.06 -27.72 25.14
C TRP A 30 -21.23 -29.14 25.69
N PHE A 31 -22.25 -29.82 25.19
CA PHE A 31 -22.59 -31.19 25.57
C PHE A 31 -23.14 -32.00 24.39
N GLU A 32 -22.96 -31.56 23.14
CA GLU A 32 -23.43 -32.29 21.96
C GLU A 32 -22.48 -33.45 21.62
N GLY A 33 -23.04 -34.64 21.39
CA GLY A 33 -22.41 -35.67 20.55
C GLY A 33 -21.33 -36.56 21.17
N ASP A 34 -21.19 -36.64 22.50
CA ASP A 34 -20.21 -37.55 23.10
C ASP A 34 -20.91 -38.65 23.91
N ASP A 35 -21.20 -39.77 23.24
CA ASP A 35 -21.66 -41.04 23.84
C ASP A 35 -20.54 -41.74 24.63
N THR A 36 -19.39 -41.08 24.78
CA THR A 36 -18.30 -41.55 25.62
C THR A 36 -18.69 -41.43 27.10
N LYS A 37 -18.28 -42.43 27.88
CA LYS A 37 -18.64 -42.67 29.28
C LYS A 37 -18.31 -41.52 30.25
N GLN A 38 -17.67 -40.43 29.81
CA GLN A 38 -17.24 -39.30 30.64
C GLN A 38 -18.29 -38.18 30.77
N SER A 39 -19.05 -37.85 29.72
CA SER A 39 -20.14 -36.86 29.79
C SER A 39 -21.28 -37.31 30.73
N ARG A 40 -21.48 -38.63 30.86
CA ARG A 40 -22.45 -39.24 31.80
C ARG A 40 -22.11 -39.09 33.29
N ARG A 41 -20.96 -38.48 33.65
CA ARG A 41 -20.57 -38.30 35.07
C ARG A 41 -20.89 -36.93 35.64
N VAL A 42 -21.16 -35.93 34.81
CA VAL A 42 -21.22 -34.53 35.28
C VAL A 42 -22.65 -34.08 35.62
N LEU A 43 -23.64 -34.44 34.80
CA LEU A 43 -25.06 -34.20 35.08
C LEU A 43 -25.74 -35.49 35.57
N PRO A 44 -26.68 -35.42 36.54
CA PRO A 44 -27.44 -36.59 36.98
C PRO A 44 -28.29 -37.10 35.80
N PRO A 45 -28.60 -38.41 35.73
CA PRO A 45 -29.44 -38.95 34.66
C PRO A 45 -30.75 -38.16 34.50
N PRO A 46 -31.18 -37.84 33.26
CA PRO A 46 -32.38 -37.04 33.00
C PRO A 46 -33.62 -37.52 33.76
N GLU A 47 -33.81 -38.85 33.82
CA GLU A 47 -34.94 -39.49 34.50
C GLU A 47 -34.92 -39.24 36.02
N LYS A 48 -33.75 -39.36 36.65
CA LYS A 48 -33.60 -39.11 38.08
C LYS A 48 -33.87 -37.64 38.38
N PHE A 49 -33.34 -36.74 37.55
CA PHE A 49 -33.50 -35.30 37.73
C PHE A 49 -34.96 -34.84 37.58
N ALA A 50 -35.68 -35.40 36.60
CA ALA A 50 -37.11 -35.16 36.39
C ALA A 50 -37.97 -35.72 37.56
N ASN A 51 -37.70 -36.94 37.99
CA ASN A 51 -38.40 -37.57 39.13
C ASN A 51 -38.20 -36.78 40.43
N ASP A 52 -36.98 -36.34 40.71
CA ASP A 52 -36.67 -35.50 41.88
C ASP A 52 -37.41 -34.15 41.81
N HIS A 53 -37.50 -33.55 40.62
CA HIS A 53 -38.26 -32.32 40.41
C HIS A 53 -39.77 -32.52 40.62
N ASP A 54 -40.35 -33.59 40.09
CA ASP A 54 -41.77 -33.90 40.27
C ASP A 54 -42.14 -34.14 41.73
N LEU A 55 -41.25 -34.81 42.48
CA LEU A 55 -41.43 -35.00 43.92
C LEU A 55 -41.43 -33.66 44.66
N PHE A 56 -40.48 -32.77 44.32
CA PHE A 56 -40.41 -31.41 44.85
C PHE A 56 -41.68 -30.60 44.53
N LYS A 57 -42.13 -30.63 43.27
CA LYS A 57 -43.36 -29.96 42.80
C LYS A 57 -44.59 -30.45 43.57
N LYS A 58 -44.79 -31.77 43.69
CA LYS A 58 -45.90 -32.37 44.46
C LYS A 58 -45.86 -31.97 45.94
N LYS A 59 -44.67 -31.94 46.55
CA LYS A 59 -44.47 -31.55 47.96
C LYS A 59 -44.84 -30.09 48.21
N LEU A 60 -44.47 -29.18 47.31
CA LEU A 60 -44.81 -27.76 47.43
C LEU A 60 -46.27 -27.47 47.10
N GLN A 61 -46.86 -28.12 46.09
CA GLN A 61 -48.29 -27.99 45.78
C GLN A 61 -49.17 -28.35 46.99
N ARG A 62 -48.82 -29.44 47.71
CA ARG A 62 -49.49 -29.83 48.97
C ARG A 62 -49.32 -28.78 50.07
N SER A 63 -48.13 -28.19 50.17
CA SER A 63 -47.79 -27.24 51.24
C SER A 63 -48.43 -25.86 51.06
N LEU A 64 -48.64 -25.44 49.81
CA LEU A 64 -49.16 -24.11 49.47
C LEU A 64 -50.68 -24.07 49.22
N LYS A 65 -51.39 -25.22 49.30
CA LYS A 65 -52.81 -25.36 48.91
C LYS A 65 -53.11 -24.79 47.50
N LEU A 66 -52.13 -24.89 46.60
CA LEU A 66 -52.18 -24.28 45.26
C LEU A 66 -53.22 -24.91 44.33
N SER A 67 -53.71 -26.11 44.66
CA SER A 67 -54.67 -26.86 43.84
C SER A 67 -55.99 -26.12 43.55
N ASN A 68 -56.36 -25.10 44.35
CA ASN A 68 -57.59 -24.32 44.13
C ASN A 68 -57.37 -22.95 43.47
N ARG A 69 -56.13 -22.54 43.14
CA ARG A 69 -55.83 -21.19 42.59
C ARG A 69 -55.26 -21.15 41.17
N GLY A 70 -55.16 -22.29 40.48
CA GLY A 70 -54.78 -22.31 39.05
C GLY A 70 -53.43 -21.67 38.73
N VAL A 71 -52.43 -21.78 39.62
CA VAL A 71 -51.11 -21.18 39.37
C VAL A 71 -50.40 -21.93 38.26
N GLN A 72 -50.21 -21.25 37.12
CA GLN A 72 -49.43 -21.75 35.99
C GLN A 72 -47.94 -21.76 36.39
N ILE A 73 -47.26 -22.89 36.18
CA ILE A 73 -45.81 -23.00 36.38
C ILE A 73 -45.15 -22.82 35.02
N ALA A 74 -44.21 -21.89 34.90
CA ALA A 74 -43.54 -21.63 33.63
C ALA A 74 -42.57 -22.76 33.28
N SER A 75 -42.59 -23.20 32.01
CA SER A 75 -41.67 -24.22 31.48
C SER A 75 -40.51 -23.64 30.68
N ASN A 76 -40.55 -22.36 30.34
CA ASN A 76 -39.53 -21.66 29.55
C ASN A 76 -39.28 -20.24 30.08
N ARG A 77 -38.29 -19.56 29.51
CA ARG A 77 -37.86 -18.22 29.91
C ARG A 77 -38.96 -17.18 29.70
N GLU A 78 -39.62 -17.21 28.55
CA GLU A 78 -40.65 -16.26 28.16
C GLU A 78 -41.85 -16.32 29.11
N ASP A 79 -42.28 -17.52 29.48
CA ASP A 79 -43.39 -17.73 30.40
C ASP A 79 -43.02 -17.30 31.83
N LEU A 80 -41.77 -17.51 32.25
CA LEU A 80 -41.30 -17.03 33.56
C LEU A 80 -41.21 -15.50 33.60
N ASN A 81 -40.72 -14.88 32.53
CA ASN A 81 -40.68 -13.42 32.40
C ASN A 81 -42.09 -12.82 32.41
N LYS A 82 -43.06 -13.42 31.70
CA LYS A 82 -44.47 -12.99 31.76
C LYS A 82 -45.06 -13.08 33.17
N GLN A 83 -44.67 -14.08 33.96
CA GLN A 83 -45.08 -14.19 35.37
C GLN A 83 -44.46 -13.09 36.25
N ILE A 84 -43.20 -12.70 35.95
CA ILE A 84 -42.52 -11.62 36.68
C ILE A 84 -43.15 -10.26 36.30
N GLU A 85 -43.35 -10.02 35.01
CA GLU A 85 -43.96 -8.80 34.47
C GLU A 85 -45.40 -8.62 34.93
N SER A 86 -46.20 -9.69 35.00
CA SER A 86 -47.59 -9.58 35.48
C SER A 86 -47.63 -9.06 36.90
N ILE A 87 -46.73 -9.51 37.78
CA ILE A 87 -46.66 -9.05 39.18
C ILE A 87 -46.08 -7.64 39.30
N GLN A 88 -45.12 -7.27 38.44
CA GLN A 88 -44.62 -5.90 38.34
C GLN A 88 -45.72 -4.91 37.91
N ASN A 89 -46.60 -5.33 37.00
CA ASN A 89 -47.64 -4.48 36.40
C ASN A 89 -48.99 -4.48 37.16
N ASP A 90 -49.40 -5.58 37.80
CA ASP A 90 -50.68 -5.69 38.54
C ASP A 90 -50.74 -4.79 39.78
N THR A 91 -49.60 -4.22 40.19
CA THR A 91 -49.49 -3.37 41.38
C THR A 91 -49.43 -1.87 41.05
N GLU A 92 -49.97 -1.42 39.90
CA GLU A 92 -50.28 0.00 39.67
C GLU A 92 -51.58 0.39 40.42
N PRO A 93 -51.52 1.25 41.48
CA PRO A 93 -52.70 1.60 42.29
C PRO A 93 -53.74 2.47 41.57
N ARG A 94 -53.54 2.79 40.29
CA ARG A 94 -54.26 3.86 39.59
C ARG A 94 -55.62 3.42 39.04
N LEU A 95 -55.74 2.17 38.60
CA LEU A 95 -57.00 1.61 38.06
C LEU A 95 -57.99 1.18 39.14
N ALA A 96 -57.52 0.60 40.25
CA ALA A 96 -58.38 0.24 41.38
C ALA A 96 -58.92 1.46 42.15
N ALA A 97 -58.16 2.56 42.22
CA ALA A 97 -58.59 3.79 42.88
C ALA A 97 -59.69 4.55 42.09
N GLN A 98 -59.71 4.46 40.75
CA GLN A 98 -60.72 5.12 39.93
C GLN A 98 -62.09 4.42 39.97
N GLN A 99 -62.14 3.09 40.12
CA GLN A 99 -63.40 2.36 40.28
C GLN A 99 -64.02 2.53 41.67
N ILE A 100 -63.23 2.86 42.69
CA ILE A 100 -63.70 3.04 44.08
C ILE A 100 -64.10 4.52 44.37
N LEU A 101 -63.71 5.47 43.50
CA LEU A 101 -64.10 6.88 43.59
C LEU A 101 -65.55 7.17 43.13
N GLY A 102 -66.23 6.19 42.54
CA GLY A 102 -67.62 6.34 42.06
C GLY A 102 -68.68 6.26 43.15
N ASP A 103 -68.38 5.57 44.27
CA ASP A 103 -69.31 5.42 45.38
C ASP A 103 -68.56 5.67 46.68
N THR A 104 -68.66 6.89 47.23
CA THR A 104 -68.51 7.07 48.68
C THR A 104 -68.91 8.45 49.18
N SER A 105 -69.80 8.49 50.16
CA SER A 105 -69.84 9.56 51.17
C SER A 105 -69.47 9.08 52.58
N ASN A 106 -69.31 7.77 52.84
CA ASN A 106 -69.11 7.25 54.21
C ASN A 106 -67.82 6.43 54.44
N ILE A 107 -66.81 6.46 53.56
CA ILE A 107 -65.51 5.77 53.76
C ILE A 107 -64.36 6.77 53.68
N HIS A 108 -64.48 7.96 54.27
CA HIS A 108 -63.34 8.88 54.40
C HIS A 108 -62.53 8.61 55.68
N ASP A 109 -63.20 8.20 56.76
CA ASP A 109 -62.57 8.04 58.07
C ASP A 109 -61.85 6.69 58.25
N ASN A 110 -62.25 5.65 57.51
CA ASN A 110 -61.50 4.39 57.43
C ASN A 110 -60.30 4.44 56.46
N TYR A 111 -60.30 5.38 55.51
CA TYR A 111 -59.29 5.44 54.44
C TYR A 111 -57.97 6.09 54.88
N THR A 112 -58.01 6.93 55.92
CA THR A 112 -56.83 7.60 56.47
C THR A 112 -56.07 6.71 57.47
N VAL A 113 -56.75 5.78 58.16
CA VAL A 113 -56.14 4.80 59.06
C VAL A 113 -55.43 3.67 58.29
N ASP A 114 -55.99 3.18 57.18
CA ASP A 114 -55.34 2.19 56.30
C ASP A 114 -54.11 2.74 55.55
N ARG A 115 -53.95 4.07 55.48
CA ARG A 115 -52.78 4.71 54.87
C ARG A 115 -51.53 4.70 55.74
N GLN A 116 -51.65 4.53 57.05
CA GLN A 116 -50.48 4.52 57.96
C GLN A 116 -49.89 3.12 58.17
N HIS A 117 -50.62 2.04 57.89
CA HIS A 117 -50.11 0.66 58.04
C HIS A 117 -50.49 -0.25 56.84
N GLY A 118 -49.51 -0.58 56.00
CA GLY A 118 -49.36 -1.99 55.58
C GLY A 118 -49.43 -2.39 54.09
N VAL A 119 -49.98 -1.59 53.18
CA VAL A 119 -50.14 -2.06 51.77
C VAL A 119 -49.07 -1.51 50.82
N LYS A 120 -48.78 -0.19 50.86
CA LYS A 120 -47.81 0.45 49.94
C LYS A 120 -46.36 0.01 50.14
N LYS A 121 -45.92 -0.24 51.39
CA LYS A 121 -44.56 -0.74 51.69
C LYS A 121 -44.35 -2.18 51.23
N THR A 122 -45.39 -3.00 51.32
CA THR A 122 -45.35 -4.42 50.90
C THR A 122 -45.26 -4.55 49.38
N GLY A 123 -46.04 -3.74 48.63
CA GLY A 123 -45.96 -3.70 47.16
C GLY A 123 -44.56 -3.33 46.65
N ARG A 124 -43.93 -2.30 47.23
CA ARG A 124 -42.57 -1.89 46.85
C ARG A 124 -41.52 -2.97 47.09
N LYS A 125 -41.63 -3.74 48.18
CA LYS A 125 -40.71 -4.86 48.47
C LYS A 125 -40.88 -6.02 47.48
N ILE A 126 -42.13 -6.34 47.11
CA ILE A 126 -42.42 -7.36 46.09
C ILE A 126 -41.87 -6.93 44.74
N GLN A 127 -42.04 -5.67 44.35
CA GLN A 127 -41.48 -5.12 43.12
C GLN A 127 -39.94 -5.19 43.11
N THR A 128 -39.31 -4.77 44.22
CA THR A 128 -37.84 -4.82 44.35
C THR A 128 -37.31 -6.27 44.25
N PHE A 129 -38.02 -7.23 44.84
CA PHE A 129 -37.69 -8.65 44.70
C PHE A 129 -37.92 -9.15 43.26
N ALA A 130 -39.04 -8.79 42.63
CA ALA A 130 -39.34 -9.18 41.25
C ALA A 130 -38.29 -8.65 40.26
N ASP A 131 -37.83 -7.41 40.46
CA ASP A 131 -36.74 -6.81 39.68
C ASP A 131 -35.42 -7.56 39.90
N ALA A 132 -35.03 -7.81 41.16
CA ALA A 132 -33.81 -8.56 41.48
C ALA A 132 -33.85 -10.00 40.93
N PHE A 133 -35.01 -10.66 41.04
CA PHE A 133 -35.24 -12.01 40.55
C PHE A 133 -35.22 -12.07 39.02
N GLY A 134 -35.89 -11.14 38.32
CA GLY A 134 -35.86 -11.07 36.86
C GLY A 134 -34.44 -10.86 36.31
N GLN A 135 -33.66 -10.00 36.95
CA GLN A 135 -32.27 -9.79 36.56
C GLN A 135 -31.38 -11.01 36.88
N PHE A 136 -31.64 -11.70 37.99
CA PHE A 136 -30.98 -12.98 38.30
C PHE A 136 -31.31 -14.06 37.25
N VAL A 137 -32.59 -14.22 36.88
CA VAL A 137 -33.02 -15.18 35.86
C VAL A 137 -32.36 -14.88 34.52
N SER A 138 -32.26 -13.60 34.14
CA SER A 138 -31.58 -13.20 32.92
C SER A 138 -30.08 -13.47 32.93
N ALA A 139 -29.41 -13.41 34.09
CA ALA A 139 -27.99 -13.75 34.19
C ALA A 139 -27.78 -15.28 34.19
N TYR A 140 -28.64 -16.01 34.90
CA TYR A 140 -28.57 -17.47 35.02
C TYR A 140 -29.04 -18.20 33.75
N SER A 141 -29.88 -17.58 32.91
CA SER A 141 -30.35 -18.18 31.66
C SER A 141 -29.21 -18.60 30.74
N GLY A 142 -28.07 -17.89 30.77
CA GLY A 142 -26.86 -18.31 30.05
C GLY A 142 -26.36 -19.70 30.45
N ILE A 143 -26.39 -20.04 31.75
CA ILE A 143 -26.06 -21.40 32.24
C ILE A 143 -27.12 -22.41 31.81
N ILE A 144 -28.41 -22.05 31.95
CA ILE A 144 -29.52 -22.93 31.59
C ILE A 144 -29.47 -23.29 30.11
N GLU A 145 -29.28 -22.30 29.23
CA GLU A 145 -29.20 -22.49 27.78
C GLU A 145 -28.02 -23.38 27.40
N VAL A 146 -26.86 -23.18 28.04
CA VAL A 146 -25.66 -24.02 27.84
C VAL A 146 -25.92 -25.47 28.26
N ILE A 147 -26.65 -25.71 29.35
CA ILE A 147 -26.95 -27.08 29.82
C ILE A 147 -28.11 -27.70 29.06
N ALA A 148 -29.05 -26.90 28.55
CA ALA A 148 -30.13 -27.37 27.70
C ALA A 148 -29.61 -28.03 26.40
N THR A 149 -28.41 -27.65 25.92
CA THR A 149 -27.78 -28.33 24.78
C THR A 149 -27.37 -29.77 25.07
N ALA A 150 -27.31 -30.20 26.33
CA ALA A 150 -27.01 -31.59 26.71
C ALA A 150 -28.15 -32.58 26.37
N SER A 151 -29.27 -32.10 25.82
CA SER A 151 -30.52 -32.82 25.59
C SER A 151 -31.21 -33.30 26.88
N GLY A 152 -32.55 -33.35 26.88
CA GLY A 152 -33.35 -33.76 28.05
C GLY A 152 -34.07 -32.61 28.77
N PRO A 153 -34.68 -32.86 29.95
CA PRO A 153 -35.60 -31.93 30.59
C PRO A 153 -34.91 -30.84 31.43
N TYR A 154 -33.58 -30.70 31.36
CA TYR A 154 -32.84 -29.81 32.26
C TYR A 154 -33.28 -28.35 32.13
N GLY A 155 -33.38 -27.82 30.91
CA GLY A 155 -33.85 -26.45 30.68
C GLY A 155 -35.22 -26.20 31.28
N GLU A 156 -36.18 -27.09 30.99
CA GLU A 156 -37.55 -27.01 31.49
C GLU A 156 -37.60 -27.11 33.02
N VAL A 157 -36.91 -28.09 33.62
CA VAL A 157 -36.87 -28.29 35.08
C VAL A 157 -36.28 -27.07 35.79
N ALA A 158 -35.30 -26.40 35.18
CA ALA A 158 -34.72 -25.19 35.74
C ALA A 158 -35.73 -24.04 35.80
N TYR A 159 -36.38 -23.74 34.68
CA TYR A 159 -37.40 -22.69 34.62
C TYR A 159 -38.61 -23.00 35.50
N GLN A 160 -39.05 -24.26 35.58
CA GLN A 160 -40.12 -24.68 36.48
C GLN A 160 -39.72 -24.51 37.95
N THR A 161 -38.49 -24.87 38.32
CA THR A 161 -37.98 -24.68 39.69
C THR A 161 -37.92 -23.20 40.07
N LEU A 162 -37.48 -22.34 39.14
CA LEU A 162 -37.43 -20.89 39.32
C LEU A 162 -38.83 -20.28 39.43
N SER A 163 -39.78 -20.70 38.60
CA SER A 163 -41.18 -20.26 38.64
C SER A 163 -41.85 -20.63 39.97
N ILE A 164 -41.61 -21.85 40.46
CA ILE A 164 -42.09 -22.30 41.76
C ILE A 164 -41.49 -21.43 42.87
N PHE A 165 -40.17 -21.22 42.84
CA PHE A 165 -39.48 -20.40 43.84
C PHE A 165 -40.01 -18.97 43.85
N PHE A 166 -40.12 -18.32 42.68
CA PHE A 166 -40.70 -16.99 42.54
C PHE A 166 -42.11 -16.90 43.13
N THR A 167 -42.97 -17.83 42.75
CA THR A 167 -44.35 -17.93 43.25
C THR A 167 -44.38 -18.08 44.77
N VAL A 168 -43.53 -18.95 45.33
CA VAL A 168 -43.46 -19.18 46.78
C VAL A 168 -43.05 -17.89 47.48
N VAL A 169 -42.01 -17.22 46.98
CA VAL A 169 -41.50 -15.99 47.58
C VAL A 169 -42.56 -14.91 47.51
N VAL A 170 -43.06 -14.54 46.33
CA VAL A 170 -44.07 -13.47 46.15
C VAL A 170 -45.32 -13.68 47.01
N ASN A 171 -45.80 -14.92 47.15
CA ASN A 171 -46.99 -15.21 47.96
C ASN A 171 -46.73 -15.21 49.49
N LYS A 172 -45.47 -15.25 49.93
CA LYS A 172 -45.11 -15.48 51.35
C LYS A 172 -44.17 -14.43 51.94
N THR A 173 -43.51 -13.58 51.15
CA THR A 173 -42.60 -12.55 51.67
C THR A 173 -43.36 -11.33 52.16
N ARG A 174 -43.64 -11.31 53.46
CA ARG A 174 -43.93 -10.04 54.15
C ARG A 174 -42.66 -9.36 54.71
N ASN A 175 -41.54 -10.07 54.93
CA ASN A 175 -40.40 -9.55 55.72
C ASN A 175 -38.95 -10.07 55.40
N ASP A 176 -38.67 -10.88 54.38
CA ASP A 176 -37.32 -11.47 54.21
C ASP A 176 -36.50 -10.82 53.08
N GLU A 177 -35.73 -9.77 53.41
CA GLU A 177 -34.86 -9.02 52.48
C GLU A 177 -33.59 -9.81 52.11
N LYS A 178 -33.18 -10.78 52.94
CA LYS A 178 -31.91 -11.50 52.79
C LYS A 178 -31.85 -12.33 51.51
N ILE A 179 -32.97 -12.90 51.07
CA ILE A 179 -33.01 -13.69 49.83
C ILE A 179 -32.94 -12.78 48.60
N ALA A 180 -33.52 -11.57 48.66
CA ALA A 180 -33.38 -10.59 47.60
C ALA A 180 -31.91 -10.13 47.48
N GLU A 181 -31.25 -9.88 48.63
CA GLU A 181 -29.82 -9.57 48.70
C GLU A 181 -28.96 -10.72 48.15
N LEU A 182 -29.22 -11.97 48.55
CA LEU A 182 -28.50 -13.14 48.05
C LEU A 182 -28.67 -13.34 46.55
N LEU A 183 -29.87 -13.13 45.99
CA LEU A 183 -30.10 -13.20 44.54
C LEU A 183 -29.40 -12.06 43.80
N ASP A 184 -29.40 -10.86 44.36
CA ASP A 184 -28.71 -9.71 43.79
C ASP A 184 -27.18 -9.89 43.80
N ASP A 185 -26.64 -10.45 44.88
CA ASP A 185 -25.21 -10.75 44.97
C ASP A 185 -24.83 -11.93 44.05
N MET A 186 -25.65 -12.98 43.97
CA MET A 186 -25.48 -14.06 42.98
C MET A 186 -25.47 -13.49 41.57
N ARG A 187 -26.45 -12.63 41.22
CA ARG A 187 -26.53 -11.92 39.94
C ARG A 187 -25.22 -11.21 39.60
N LYS A 188 -24.64 -10.45 40.53
CA LYS A 188 -23.37 -9.72 40.32
C LYS A 188 -22.19 -10.66 40.05
N THR A 189 -22.23 -11.86 40.59
CA THR A 189 -21.16 -12.86 40.45
C THR A 189 -21.33 -13.81 39.26
N PHE A 190 -22.50 -13.85 38.62
CA PHE A 190 -22.66 -14.66 37.43
C PHE A 190 -21.74 -14.16 36.32
N PRO A 191 -20.88 -15.03 35.77
CA PRO A 191 -20.15 -14.68 34.57
C PRO A 191 -21.15 -14.43 33.45
N LYS A 192 -20.90 -13.41 32.64
CA LYS A 192 -21.59 -13.27 31.36
C LYS A 192 -21.11 -14.43 30.49
N LEU A 193 -21.87 -15.51 30.45
CA LEU A 193 -21.51 -16.73 29.71
C LEU A 193 -21.88 -16.64 28.23
N GLU A 194 -22.68 -15.65 27.86
CA GLU A 194 -23.09 -15.42 26.47
C GLU A 194 -21.91 -15.22 25.50
N PRO A 195 -20.85 -14.44 25.83
CA PRO A 195 -19.62 -14.38 25.03
C PRO A 195 -18.76 -15.64 25.11
N TRP A 196 -19.01 -16.52 26.08
CA TRP A 196 -18.20 -17.73 26.29
C TRP A 196 -18.72 -18.92 25.50
N LYS A 197 -19.95 -18.83 24.97
CA LYS A 197 -20.49 -19.78 24.00
C LYS A 197 -19.56 -19.96 22.79
N ASP A 198 -18.78 -18.92 22.44
CA ASP A 198 -17.79 -18.95 21.36
C ASP A 198 -16.33 -19.25 21.82
N ILE A 199 -16.05 -19.34 23.14
CA ILE A 199 -14.67 -19.41 23.70
C ILE A 199 -14.31 -20.80 24.28
N TYR A 200 -15.16 -21.80 24.05
CA TYR A 200 -14.97 -23.24 24.32
C TYR A 200 -15.33 -23.75 25.73
N PRO A 201 -15.86 -25.00 25.77
CA PRO A 201 -16.10 -25.77 26.98
C PRO A 201 -14.93 -26.75 27.25
N THR A 202 -13.95 -26.40 28.10
CA THR A 202 -13.00 -27.41 28.63
C THR A 202 -13.76 -28.41 29.50
N ASP A 203 -13.25 -29.63 29.67
CA ASP A 203 -13.93 -30.62 30.54
C ASP A 203 -14.10 -30.10 31.98
N ASN A 204 -13.12 -29.33 32.47
CA ASN A 204 -13.19 -28.63 33.75
C ASN A 204 -14.29 -27.55 33.74
N MET A 205 -14.35 -26.72 32.70
CA MET A 205 -15.39 -25.69 32.55
C MET A 205 -16.80 -26.30 32.46
N LYS A 206 -16.97 -27.40 31.72
CA LYS A 206 -18.23 -28.16 31.64
C LYS A 206 -18.66 -28.65 33.02
N ALA A 207 -17.72 -29.20 33.79
CA ALA A 207 -17.95 -29.67 35.15
C ALA A 207 -18.36 -28.55 36.10
N LEU A 208 -17.66 -27.41 36.04
CA LEU A 208 -17.94 -26.26 36.86
C LEU A 208 -19.31 -25.63 36.52
N VAL A 209 -19.64 -25.47 35.23
CA VAL A 209 -20.94 -24.94 34.78
C VAL A 209 -22.11 -25.85 35.18
N ALA A 210 -21.95 -27.16 35.03
CA ALA A 210 -22.94 -28.13 35.49
C ALA A 210 -23.10 -28.14 37.02
N THR A 211 -22.00 -27.94 37.76
CA THR A 211 -22.01 -27.81 39.22
C THR A 211 -22.75 -26.54 39.66
N ALA A 212 -22.45 -25.40 39.03
CA ALA A 212 -23.14 -24.14 39.30
C ALA A 212 -24.65 -24.25 39.06
N TYR A 213 -25.05 -24.91 37.96
CA TYR A 213 -26.45 -25.20 37.68
C TYR A 213 -27.12 -26.04 38.77
N GLN A 214 -26.51 -27.15 39.17
CA GLN A 214 -27.06 -28.01 40.24
C GLN A 214 -27.19 -27.25 41.56
N GLN A 215 -26.19 -26.45 41.91
CA GLN A 215 -26.18 -25.66 43.14
C GLN A 215 -27.28 -24.59 43.13
N VAL A 216 -27.50 -23.89 42.00
CA VAL A 216 -28.57 -22.89 41.87
C VAL A 216 -29.96 -23.53 41.94
N ILE A 217 -30.16 -24.69 41.30
CA ILE A 217 -31.41 -25.45 41.42
C ILE A 217 -31.64 -25.90 42.87
N THR A 218 -30.59 -26.39 43.53
CA THR A 218 -30.64 -26.80 44.94
C THR A 218 -30.96 -25.63 45.86
N PHE A 219 -30.35 -24.47 45.62
CA PHE A 219 -30.65 -23.22 46.32
C PHE A 219 -32.12 -22.84 46.18
N CYS A 220 -32.65 -22.79 44.95
CA CYS A 220 -34.04 -22.43 44.70
C CYS A 220 -35.02 -23.41 45.38
N ARG A 221 -34.71 -24.71 45.36
CA ARG A 221 -35.50 -25.74 46.07
C ARG A 221 -35.45 -25.55 47.59
N ALA A 222 -34.26 -25.41 48.15
CA ALA A 222 -34.06 -25.22 49.59
C ALA A 222 -34.73 -23.93 50.11
N ALA A 223 -34.60 -22.84 49.36
CA ALA A 223 -35.25 -21.57 49.67
C ALA A 223 -36.78 -21.67 49.59
N SER A 224 -37.33 -22.32 48.55
CA SER A 224 -38.78 -22.58 48.43
C SER A 224 -39.31 -23.42 49.60
N GLU A 225 -38.58 -24.46 49.99
CA GLU A 225 -38.95 -25.29 51.14
C GLU A 225 -38.87 -24.52 52.47
N TYR A 226 -37.85 -23.67 52.62
CA TYR A 226 -37.72 -22.79 53.78
C TYR A 226 -38.94 -21.88 53.93
N PHE A 227 -39.35 -21.18 52.85
CA PHE A 227 -40.51 -20.30 52.87
C PHE A 227 -41.84 -21.01 53.10
N THR A 228 -41.96 -22.28 52.72
CA THR A 228 -43.18 -23.07 52.95
C THR A 228 -43.26 -23.69 54.35
N ARG A 229 -42.12 -23.95 55.01
CA ARG A 229 -42.06 -24.49 56.38
C ARG A 229 -42.26 -23.43 57.47
N PHE A 230 -41.95 -22.16 57.17
CA PHE A 230 -41.86 -21.04 58.10
C PHE A 230 -43.07 -20.80 59.02
N PHE A 231 -44.31 -21.09 58.61
CA PHE A 231 -45.48 -20.80 59.46
C PHE A 231 -45.95 -21.95 60.36
N LYS A 232 -45.62 -23.21 60.08
CA LYS A 232 -46.13 -24.33 60.92
C LYS A 232 -45.44 -24.44 62.28
N ARG A 233 -44.34 -23.70 62.46
CA ARG A 233 -43.75 -23.33 63.75
C ARG A 233 -43.08 -21.95 63.58
N LEU A 234 -43.80 -20.85 63.36
CA LEU A 234 -43.14 -19.52 63.36
C LEU A 234 -42.33 -19.32 64.66
N MET A 235 -42.86 -19.90 65.72
CA MET A 235 -42.48 -19.68 67.10
C MET A 235 -42.65 -21.00 67.86
N MET A 236 -41.76 -21.96 67.61
CA MET A 236 -41.23 -22.73 68.74
C MET A 236 -39.76 -22.38 68.98
N ALA A 237 -39.49 -21.08 68.77
CA ALA A 237 -38.36 -20.27 69.24
C ALA A 237 -36.94 -20.72 68.82
N ILE A 238 -36.29 -19.91 67.97
CA ILE A 238 -34.84 -19.74 67.92
C ILE A 238 -34.04 -21.04 67.62
N MET A 239 -34.20 -21.62 66.42
CA MET A 239 -33.25 -22.65 65.93
C MET A 239 -32.30 -22.08 64.88
N PRO A 240 -30.97 -22.09 65.09
CA PRO A 240 -29.96 -21.61 64.12
C PRO A 240 -29.75 -22.50 62.87
N GLN A 241 -30.41 -23.66 62.78
CA GLN A 241 -29.98 -24.74 61.89
C GLN A 241 -30.45 -24.65 60.42
N SER A 242 -31.52 -23.90 60.09
CA SER A 242 -32.04 -23.90 58.70
C SER A 242 -31.46 -22.79 57.81
N SER A 243 -31.09 -21.63 58.35
CA SER A 243 -30.44 -20.55 57.57
C SER A 243 -29.00 -20.89 57.20
N MET A 244 -28.34 -21.77 57.95
CA MET A 244 -27.00 -22.28 57.61
C MET A 244 -26.97 -22.94 56.24
N ASN A 245 -28.00 -23.72 55.88
CA ASN A 245 -28.02 -24.49 54.64
C ASN A 245 -28.15 -23.59 53.39
N ILE A 246 -28.96 -22.52 53.44
CA ILE A 246 -29.10 -21.57 52.32
C ILE A 246 -27.81 -20.77 52.10
N ASN A 247 -27.20 -20.28 53.19
CA ASN A 247 -25.96 -19.52 53.12
C ASN A 247 -24.77 -20.39 52.68
N GLU A 248 -24.74 -21.66 53.09
CA GLU A 248 -23.71 -22.62 52.65
C GLU A 248 -23.83 -22.92 51.16
N VAL A 249 -25.04 -23.18 50.65
CA VAL A 249 -25.27 -23.37 49.21
C VAL A 249 -24.92 -22.09 48.43
N ALA A 250 -25.24 -20.91 48.96
CA ALA A 250 -24.85 -19.64 48.33
C ALA A 250 -23.32 -19.44 48.28
N ALA A 251 -22.62 -19.75 49.37
CA ALA A 251 -21.15 -19.71 49.42
C ALA A 251 -20.51 -20.69 48.41
N GLN A 252 -21.09 -21.87 48.25
CA GLN A 252 -20.67 -22.84 47.23
C GLN A 252 -20.91 -22.31 45.81
N ILE A 253 -22.05 -21.66 45.54
CA ILE A 253 -22.32 -21.02 44.25
C ILE A 253 -21.25 -19.97 43.95
N TYR A 254 -20.95 -19.07 44.89
CA TYR A 254 -19.92 -18.04 44.70
C TYR A 254 -18.55 -18.63 44.39
N LYS A 255 -18.16 -19.68 45.10
CA LYS A 255 -16.90 -20.40 44.86
C LYS A 255 -16.87 -20.97 43.44
N THR A 256 -17.91 -21.70 43.03
CA THR A 256 -17.99 -22.29 41.70
C THR A 256 -17.98 -21.23 40.60
N LEU A 257 -18.71 -20.12 40.77
CA LEU A 257 -18.74 -19.02 39.80
C LEU A 257 -17.37 -18.31 39.68
N ALA A 258 -16.65 -18.16 40.79
CA ALA A 258 -15.28 -17.63 40.78
C ALA A 258 -14.30 -18.57 40.06
N GLU A 259 -14.42 -19.88 40.29
CA GLU A 259 -13.63 -20.91 39.60
C GLU A 259 -13.91 -20.89 38.09
N ILE A 260 -15.18 -20.81 37.68
CA ILE A 260 -15.61 -20.64 36.27
C ILE A 260 -14.93 -19.42 35.64
N ASN A 261 -14.92 -18.28 36.33
CA ASN A 261 -14.25 -17.06 35.84
C ASN A 261 -12.73 -17.20 35.74
N SER A 262 -12.10 -17.87 36.71
CA SER A 262 -10.65 -18.09 36.70
C SER A 262 -10.20 -19.01 35.56
N GLU A 263 -10.93 -20.09 35.31
CA GLU A 263 -10.67 -21.04 34.23
C GLU A 263 -10.85 -20.36 32.86
N GLY A 264 -11.89 -19.53 32.72
CA GLY A 264 -12.15 -18.77 31.49
C GLY A 264 -11.01 -17.79 31.18
N MET A 265 -10.51 -17.09 32.20
CA MET A 265 -9.37 -16.18 32.07
C MET A 265 -8.07 -16.90 31.72
N PHE A 266 -7.81 -18.06 32.30
CA PHE A 266 -6.62 -18.88 31.99
C PHE A 266 -6.63 -19.35 30.53
N GLY A 267 -7.77 -19.87 30.05
CA GLY A 267 -7.93 -20.30 28.67
C GLY A 267 -7.76 -19.15 27.66
N LEU A 268 -8.32 -17.97 27.98
CA LEU A 268 -8.17 -16.78 27.16
C LEU A 268 -6.70 -16.35 27.03
N HIS A 269 -5.97 -16.30 28.15
CA HIS A 269 -4.57 -15.90 28.17
C HIS A 269 -3.67 -16.86 27.37
N GLY A 270 -3.87 -18.18 27.50
CA GLY A 270 -3.14 -19.18 26.72
C GLY A 270 -3.34 -19.04 25.21
N ARG A 271 -4.56 -18.72 24.77
CA ARG A 271 -4.85 -18.48 23.34
C ARG A 271 -4.27 -17.17 22.85
N THR A 272 -4.37 -16.08 23.62
CA THR A 272 -3.71 -14.82 23.27
C THR A 272 -2.22 -15.02 23.07
N GLN A 273 -1.56 -15.81 23.92
CA GLN A 273 -0.15 -16.13 23.77
C GLN A 273 0.13 -16.96 22.51
N SER A 274 -0.71 -17.96 22.20
CA SER A 274 -0.59 -18.76 20.98
C SER A 274 -0.77 -17.93 19.71
N ILE A 275 -1.75 -17.02 19.70
CA ILE A 275 -1.98 -16.07 18.61
C ILE A 275 -0.79 -15.15 18.45
N GLN A 276 -0.25 -14.60 19.54
CA GLN A 276 0.94 -13.74 19.51
C GLN A 276 2.14 -14.46 18.90
N ARG A 277 2.40 -15.73 19.29
CA ARG A 277 3.48 -16.54 18.71
C ARG A 277 3.29 -16.75 17.21
N LYS A 278 2.09 -17.13 16.79
CA LYS A 278 1.78 -17.28 15.35
C LYS A 278 1.95 -15.98 14.59
N LEU A 279 1.56 -14.85 15.18
CA LEU A 279 1.72 -13.54 14.57
C LEU A 279 3.20 -13.16 14.43
N THR A 280 4.04 -13.44 15.44
CA THR A 280 5.48 -13.21 15.34
C THR A 280 6.14 -14.09 14.29
N ASP A 281 5.72 -15.35 14.17
CA ASP A 281 6.25 -16.28 13.17
C ASP A 281 5.89 -15.83 11.74
N VAL A 282 4.63 -15.44 11.52
CA VAL A 282 4.18 -14.89 10.22
C VAL A 282 4.91 -13.59 9.89
N LEU A 283 5.13 -12.71 10.87
CA LEU A 283 5.90 -11.48 10.66
C LEU A 283 7.36 -11.79 10.29
N ALA A 284 7.98 -12.79 10.92
CA ALA A 284 9.33 -13.23 10.59
C ALA A 284 9.40 -13.80 9.16
N GLN A 285 8.43 -14.62 8.76
CA GLN A 285 8.34 -15.16 7.40
C GLN A 285 8.15 -14.06 6.36
N ASN A 286 7.25 -13.10 6.61
CA ASN A 286 7.01 -11.98 5.70
C ASN A 286 8.27 -11.11 5.52
N ARG A 287 9.04 -10.87 6.59
CA ARG A 287 10.32 -10.16 6.47
C ARG A 287 11.32 -10.93 5.61
N SER A 288 11.48 -12.24 5.85
CA SER A 288 12.37 -13.08 5.06
C SER A 288 12.00 -13.08 3.57
N LEU A 289 10.71 -13.16 3.25
CA LEU A 289 10.24 -13.10 1.86
C LEU A 289 10.53 -11.73 1.22
N LEU A 290 10.32 -10.63 1.94
CA LEU A 290 10.63 -9.29 1.43
C LEU A 290 12.13 -9.13 1.13
N ASP A 291 12.99 -9.66 2.00
CA ASP A 291 14.45 -9.62 1.80
C ASP A 291 14.86 -10.47 0.57
N GLU A 292 14.25 -11.65 0.39
CA GLU A 292 14.47 -12.51 -0.78
C GLU A 292 13.99 -11.84 -2.07
N PHE A 293 12.81 -11.20 -2.07
CA PHE A 293 12.31 -10.44 -3.22
C PHE A 293 13.22 -9.26 -3.57
N ALA A 294 13.75 -8.55 -2.57
CA ALA A 294 14.70 -7.45 -2.80
C ALA A 294 16.00 -7.95 -3.43
N ALA A 295 16.55 -9.08 -2.94
CA ALA A 295 17.74 -9.70 -3.50
C ALA A 295 17.51 -10.16 -4.95
N TYR A 296 16.39 -10.83 -5.21
CA TYR A 296 16.03 -11.29 -6.55
C TYR A 296 15.85 -10.13 -7.54
N ARG A 297 15.19 -9.05 -7.12
CA ARG A 297 15.04 -7.84 -7.96
C ARG A 297 16.39 -7.25 -8.35
N LYS A 298 17.32 -7.15 -7.40
CA LYS A 298 18.67 -6.64 -7.66
C LYS A 298 19.42 -7.52 -8.66
N GLU A 299 19.32 -8.84 -8.51
CA GLU A 299 19.95 -9.79 -9.44
C GLU A 299 19.39 -9.65 -10.87
N VAL A 300 18.08 -9.50 -11.02
CA VAL A 300 17.44 -9.27 -12.32
C VAL A 300 17.91 -7.95 -12.94
N GLU A 301 17.96 -6.87 -12.16
CA GLU A 301 18.45 -5.56 -12.63
C GLU A 301 19.91 -5.63 -13.11
N GLU A 302 20.78 -6.34 -12.38
CA GLU A 302 22.18 -6.55 -12.77
C GLU A 302 22.31 -7.38 -14.05
N ARG A 303 21.52 -8.45 -14.21
CA ARG A 303 21.50 -9.26 -15.44
C ARG A 303 21.06 -8.43 -16.64
N VAL A 304 20.00 -7.64 -16.48
CA VAL A 304 19.45 -6.77 -17.53
C VAL A 304 20.50 -5.73 -17.96
N LEU A 305 21.18 -5.08 -17.01
CA LEU A 305 22.24 -4.12 -17.32
C LEU A 305 23.40 -4.78 -18.08
N GLN A 306 23.77 -6.00 -17.68
CA GLN A 306 24.84 -6.75 -18.32
C GLN A 306 24.48 -7.16 -19.76
N GLU A 307 23.25 -7.61 -20.00
CA GLU A 307 22.78 -7.93 -21.36
C GLU A 307 22.74 -6.69 -22.25
N ASP A 308 22.26 -5.56 -21.73
CA ASP A 308 22.23 -4.29 -22.47
C ASP A 308 23.63 -3.83 -22.86
N LYS A 309 24.60 -3.94 -21.94
CA LYS A 309 26.01 -3.68 -22.21
C LYS A 309 26.57 -4.61 -23.30
N GLN A 310 26.21 -5.89 -23.27
CA GLN A 310 26.62 -6.84 -24.31
C GLN A 310 26.02 -6.52 -25.67
N ARG A 311 24.73 -6.13 -25.73
CA ARG A 311 24.06 -5.72 -26.98
C ARG A 311 24.70 -4.47 -27.57
N LEU A 312 24.98 -3.47 -26.73
CA LEU A 312 25.66 -2.25 -27.17
C LEU A 312 27.07 -2.55 -27.69
N GLU A 313 27.82 -3.42 -27.01
CA GLU A 313 29.17 -3.83 -27.44
C GLU A 313 29.13 -4.65 -28.75
N ALA A 314 28.13 -5.51 -28.93
CA ALA A 314 27.94 -6.25 -30.18
C ALA A 314 27.64 -5.30 -31.35
N LEU A 315 26.76 -4.31 -31.15
CA LEU A 315 26.49 -3.28 -32.14
C LEU A 315 27.74 -2.43 -32.42
N ARG A 316 28.47 -2.02 -31.39
CA ARG A 316 29.73 -1.29 -31.54
C ARG A 316 30.75 -2.04 -32.40
N LYS A 317 30.92 -3.34 -32.17
CA LYS A 317 31.79 -4.20 -32.99
C LYS A 317 31.31 -4.27 -34.44
N ALA A 318 30.01 -4.36 -34.67
CA ALA A 318 29.43 -4.35 -36.02
C ALA A 318 29.66 -3.02 -36.75
N LEU A 319 29.55 -1.90 -36.03
CA LEU A 319 29.81 -0.54 -36.54
C LEU A 319 31.29 -0.21 -36.69
N ARG A 320 32.20 -1.05 -36.17
CA ARG A 320 33.66 -0.87 -36.23
C ARG A 320 34.15 0.46 -35.64
N VAL A 321 33.52 0.89 -34.53
CA VAL A 321 33.90 2.11 -33.79
C VAL A 321 34.50 1.75 -32.43
N THR A 322 35.52 2.49 -32.02
CA THR A 322 36.17 2.33 -30.71
C THR A 322 35.74 3.43 -29.73
N LEU A 323 34.77 3.17 -28.84
CA LEU A 323 34.42 4.09 -27.74
C LEU A 323 35.03 3.69 -26.37
N PRO A 324 35.36 4.62 -25.46
CA PRO A 324 35.39 6.07 -25.67
C PRO A 324 36.57 6.47 -26.58
N GLU A 325 36.29 7.43 -27.45
CA GLU A 325 37.25 8.00 -28.41
C GLU A 325 37.40 9.50 -28.07
N LEU A 326 38.58 10.07 -28.34
CA LEU A 326 38.92 11.46 -28.02
C LEU A 326 37.91 12.45 -28.64
N GLU A 327 37.41 12.08 -29.82
CA GLU A 327 36.43 12.76 -30.65
C GLU A 327 35.07 12.93 -29.96
N THR A 328 34.75 12.05 -29.03
CA THR A 328 33.48 12.07 -28.26
C THR A 328 33.64 12.67 -26.87
N ASN A 329 34.88 12.90 -26.41
CA ASN A 329 35.16 13.46 -25.10
C ASN A 329 35.20 14.99 -25.15
N ILE A 330 34.19 15.61 -24.55
CA ILE A 330 34.02 17.06 -24.49
C ILE A 330 35.13 17.71 -23.66
N ASP A 331 35.54 17.09 -22.55
CA ASP A 331 36.52 17.68 -21.62
C ASP A 331 37.94 17.63 -22.21
N ASP A 332 38.26 16.54 -22.92
CA ASP A 332 39.53 16.46 -23.65
C ASP A 332 39.55 17.48 -24.79
N THR A 333 38.48 17.53 -25.60
CA THR A 333 38.36 18.51 -26.70
C THR A 333 38.45 19.94 -26.17
N LYS A 334 37.74 20.27 -25.08
CA LYS A 334 37.82 21.58 -24.39
C LYS A 334 39.24 21.86 -23.94
N SER A 335 39.90 20.91 -23.28
CA SER A 335 41.29 21.06 -22.81
C SER A 335 42.26 21.33 -23.94
N PHE A 336 42.06 20.74 -25.12
CA PHE A 336 42.83 21.05 -26.31
C PHE A 336 42.50 22.42 -26.88
N LEU A 337 41.22 22.75 -27.05
CA LEU A 337 40.79 24.06 -27.55
C LEU A 337 41.27 25.21 -26.64
N MET A 338 41.35 25.01 -25.32
CA MET A 338 41.94 25.98 -24.37
C MET A 338 43.42 26.23 -24.63
N LYS A 339 44.17 25.25 -25.17
CA LYS A 339 45.56 25.46 -25.60
C LYS A 339 45.63 26.26 -26.91
N VAL A 340 44.65 26.06 -27.80
CA VAL A 340 44.55 26.74 -29.12
C VAL A 340 44.16 28.20 -28.94
N PHE A 341 43.11 28.42 -28.14
CA PHE A 341 42.41 29.67 -27.89
C PHE A 341 42.44 29.96 -26.39
N PRO A 342 43.60 30.37 -25.83
CA PRO A 342 43.75 30.53 -24.39
C PRO A 342 43.01 31.75 -23.87
N ASN A 343 42.39 31.59 -22.69
CA ASN A 343 41.96 32.70 -21.85
C ASN A 343 43.20 33.39 -21.28
N THR A 344 43.74 34.37 -22.00
CA THR A 344 44.84 35.16 -21.48
C THR A 344 44.64 36.64 -21.77
N SER A 345 44.70 37.43 -20.71
CA SER A 345 44.75 38.89 -20.76
C SER A 345 46.14 39.42 -21.14
N ARG A 346 47.11 38.53 -21.43
CA ARG A 346 48.47 38.91 -21.82
C ARG A 346 48.46 39.76 -23.10
N TYR A 347 49.40 40.70 -23.16
CA TYR A 347 49.55 41.64 -24.28
C TYR A 347 49.82 40.89 -25.61
N VAL A 348 49.28 41.42 -26.72
CA VAL A 348 49.35 40.80 -28.06
C VAL A 348 50.78 40.45 -28.48
N ALA A 349 51.76 41.24 -28.03
CA ALA A 349 53.17 41.02 -28.29
C ALA A 349 53.69 39.64 -27.85
N HIS A 350 53.10 39.03 -26.81
CA HIS A 350 53.53 37.73 -26.29
C HIS A 350 52.66 36.57 -26.77
N VAL A 351 51.41 36.84 -27.17
CA VAL A 351 50.47 35.83 -27.66
C VAL A 351 49.65 36.43 -28.81
N PRO A 352 50.11 36.30 -30.07
CA PRO A 352 49.47 36.94 -31.23
C PRO A 352 47.98 36.61 -31.41
N ALA A 353 47.56 35.40 -31.02
CA ALA A 353 46.17 34.95 -31.03
C ALA A 353 45.21 35.90 -30.29
N THR A 354 45.71 36.55 -29.24
CA THR A 354 44.91 37.50 -28.43
C THR A 354 44.64 38.82 -29.14
N GLY A 355 45.27 39.05 -30.30
CA GLY A 355 44.99 40.15 -31.21
C GLY A 355 43.75 39.92 -32.08
N TYR A 356 43.10 38.77 -31.98
CA TYR A 356 41.93 38.38 -32.77
C TYR A 356 40.73 38.14 -31.86
N LEU A 357 39.54 38.38 -32.41
CA LEU A 357 38.29 38.05 -31.73
C LEU A 357 38.25 36.55 -31.43
N GLN A 358 37.92 36.22 -30.19
CA GLN A 358 37.75 34.85 -29.73
C GLN A 358 36.27 34.56 -29.53
N MET A 359 35.86 33.36 -29.88
CA MET A 359 34.48 32.91 -29.66
C MET A 359 34.22 32.74 -28.18
N ASN A 360 33.09 33.22 -27.71
CA ASN A 360 32.66 33.12 -26.31
C ASN A 360 31.14 32.91 -26.25
N CYS A 361 30.65 32.55 -25.07
CA CYS A 361 29.25 32.22 -24.85
C CYS A 361 28.32 33.42 -25.17
N ASN A 362 28.69 34.65 -24.78
CA ASN A 362 27.86 35.84 -25.03
C ASN A 362 27.69 36.11 -26.52
N LEU A 363 28.78 35.99 -27.30
CA LEU A 363 28.75 36.19 -28.74
C LEU A 363 27.83 35.16 -29.45
N LEU A 364 27.82 33.92 -28.97
CA LEU A 364 26.87 32.90 -29.43
C LEU A 364 25.43 33.29 -29.08
N HIS A 365 25.18 33.71 -27.84
CA HIS A 365 23.85 34.10 -27.38
C HIS A 365 23.29 35.33 -28.09
N GLU A 366 24.14 36.25 -28.56
CA GLU A 366 23.74 37.42 -29.36
C GLU A 366 23.36 37.06 -30.81
N THR A 367 23.64 35.83 -31.25
CA THR A 367 23.39 35.40 -32.62
C THR A 367 21.92 34.98 -32.80
N THR A 368 21.18 35.70 -33.65
CA THR A 368 19.75 35.45 -33.93
C THR A 368 19.50 34.01 -34.38
N GLU A 369 20.33 33.49 -35.29
CA GLU A 369 20.21 32.15 -35.85
C GLU A 369 20.31 31.07 -34.75
N TYR A 370 21.14 31.32 -33.72
CA TYR A 370 21.24 30.43 -32.56
C TYR A 370 20.00 30.53 -31.66
N GLN A 371 19.51 31.74 -31.38
CA GLN A 371 18.30 31.94 -30.57
C GLN A 371 17.07 31.28 -31.20
N GLU A 372 16.90 31.40 -32.52
CA GLU A 372 15.83 30.75 -33.29
C GLU A 372 15.96 29.22 -33.25
N TRP A 373 17.16 28.68 -33.47
CA TRP A 373 17.42 27.24 -33.36
C TRP A 373 17.12 26.69 -31.96
N VAL A 374 17.55 27.36 -30.89
CA VAL A 374 17.29 26.93 -29.50
C VAL A 374 15.80 26.98 -29.19
N SER A 375 15.11 28.04 -29.60
CA SER A 375 13.68 28.26 -29.31
C SER A 375 12.73 27.42 -30.16
N SER A 376 13.17 26.90 -31.31
CA SER A 376 12.35 26.07 -32.19
C SER A 376 11.80 24.83 -31.48
N SER A 377 10.51 24.55 -31.65
CA SER A 377 9.86 23.33 -31.14
C SER A 377 10.00 22.13 -32.07
N HIS A 378 10.59 22.32 -33.26
CA HIS A 378 10.68 21.32 -34.31
C HIS A 378 12.12 20.85 -34.51
N SER A 379 12.26 19.75 -35.25
CA SER A 379 13.56 19.31 -35.73
C SER A 379 14.17 20.36 -36.65
N CYS A 380 15.41 20.76 -36.39
CA CYS A 380 16.07 21.84 -37.10
C CYS A 380 17.60 21.68 -37.11
N LEU A 381 18.25 22.36 -38.03
CA LEU A 381 19.69 22.37 -38.21
C LEU A 381 20.22 23.79 -38.09
N LEU A 382 21.26 23.98 -37.28
CA LEU A 382 22.06 25.20 -37.22
C LEU A 382 23.43 24.95 -37.84
N PHE A 383 23.74 25.66 -38.93
CA PHE A 383 25.03 25.61 -39.60
C PHE A 383 25.82 26.88 -39.33
N LEU A 384 27.01 26.71 -38.74
CA LEU A 384 27.92 27.80 -38.40
C LEU A 384 29.23 27.61 -39.15
N SER A 385 29.61 28.59 -39.97
CA SER A 385 30.87 28.51 -40.71
C SER A 385 31.58 29.85 -40.85
N GLY A 386 32.90 29.78 -40.95
CA GLY A 386 33.73 30.94 -41.17
C GLY A 386 35.21 30.60 -41.22
N THR A 387 36.00 31.57 -41.67
CA THR A 387 37.45 31.45 -41.80
C THR A 387 38.12 31.78 -40.47
N THR A 388 39.07 30.96 -40.07
CA THR A 388 39.91 31.20 -38.89
C THR A 388 41.26 31.77 -39.32
N ALA A 389 41.62 32.94 -38.79
CA ALA A 389 42.89 33.57 -39.11
C ALA A 389 44.07 32.70 -38.65
N ALA A 390 45.12 32.59 -39.48
CA ALA A 390 46.30 31.79 -39.16
C ALA A 390 46.97 32.27 -37.85
N GLU A 391 47.05 33.58 -37.65
CA GLU A 391 47.60 34.19 -36.43
C GLU A 391 46.57 34.30 -35.28
N GLY A 392 45.30 34.02 -35.54
CA GLY A 392 44.25 33.95 -34.52
C GLY A 392 44.34 32.72 -33.62
N ARG A 393 45.25 31.80 -33.95
CA ARG A 393 45.59 30.59 -33.18
C ARG A 393 46.90 30.81 -32.43
N LYS A 394 47.06 30.18 -31.27
CA LYS A 394 48.32 30.27 -30.51
C LYS A 394 49.54 29.81 -31.31
N PHE A 395 49.37 28.84 -32.21
CA PHE A 395 50.42 28.31 -33.07
C PHE A 395 49.95 28.29 -34.53
N ARG A 396 50.82 28.74 -35.45
CA ARG A 396 50.49 28.95 -36.87
C ARG A 396 50.15 27.68 -37.65
N ASN A 397 50.65 26.52 -37.23
CA ASN A 397 50.46 25.26 -37.96
C ASN A 397 49.17 24.52 -37.54
N TRP A 398 48.38 25.10 -36.64
CA TRP A 398 47.18 24.43 -36.15
C TRP A 398 46.00 24.74 -37.06
N THR A 399 45.14 23.74 -37.27
CA THR A 399 44.02 23.82 -38.22
C THR A 399 42.66 23.95 -37.53
N HIS A 400 42.63 24.23 -36.22
CA HIS A 400 41.41 24.34 -35.42
C HIS A 400 40.54 25.53 -35.83
N SER A 401 39.21 25.45 -35.67
CA SER A 401 38.30 26.55 -35.99
C SER A 401 38.10 27.45 -34.78
N TRP A 402 38.10 28.76 -34.98
CA TRP A 402 37.74 29.70 -33.91
C TRP A 402 36.28 29.54 -33.46
N LEU A 403 35.43 28.86 -34.24
CA LEU A 403 34.04 28.55 -33.91
C LEU A 403 33.88 27.28 -33.07
N SER A 404 34.87 26.38 -33.03
CA SER A 404 34.80 25.11 -32.28
C SER A 404 34.47 25.26 -30.78
N PRO A 405 34.82 26.34 -30.07
CA PRO A 405 34.33 26.58 -28.70
C PRO A 405 32.80 26.56 -28.56
N ILE A 406 32.04 26.92 -29.60
CA ILE A 406 30.56 26.85 -29.62
C ILE A 406 30.08 25.43 -29.34
N ALA A 407 30.73 24.43 -29.93
CA ALA A 407 30.37 23.03 -29.74
C ALA A 407 30.42 22.64 -28.26
N ILE A 408 31.44 23.15 -27.55
CA ILE A 408 31.63 22.92 -26.12
C ILE A 408 30.55 23.63 -25.31
N TYR A 409 30.28 24.92 -25.57
CA TYR A 409 29.25 25.66 -24.80
C TYR A 409 27.88 25.03 -24.95
N ILE A 410 27.48 24.70 -26.19
CA ILE A 410 26.19 24.06 -26.47
C ILE A 410 26.10 22.73 -25.74
N THR A 411 27.13 21.88 -25.87
CA THR A 411 27.09 20.55 -25.26
C THR A 411 27.08 20.62 -23.73
N GLN A 412 27.86 21.52 -23.13
CA GLN A 412 27.88 21.71 -21.66
C GLN A 412 26.56 22.32 -21.14
N ASP A 413 25.98 23.30 -21.84
CA ASP A 413 24.69 23.88 -21.47
C ASP A 413 23.56 22.84 -21.52
N LEU A 414 23.52 22.03 -22.58
CA LEU A 414 22.55 20.94 -22.72
C LEU A 414 22.74 19.86 -21.64
N ALA A 415 24.00 19.50 -21.34
CA ALA A 415 24.30 18.55 -20.27
C ALA A 415 23.86 19.07 -18.89
N ARG A 416 24.08 20.36 -18.58
CA ARG A 416 23.59 21.00 -17.34
C ARG A 416 22.07 20.96 -17.22
N LYS A 417 21.36 21.06 -18.35
CA LYS A 417 19.89 20.95 -18.43
C LYS A 417 19.41 19.50 -18.46
N ASN A 418 20.32 18.52 -18.33
CA ASN A 418 20.04 17.08 -18.44
C ASN A 418 19.32 16.69 -19.75
N LEU A 419 19.64 17.39 -20.84
CA LEU A 419 19.07 17.11 -22.16
C LEU A 419 19.93 16.07 -22.90
N PRO A 420 19.30 15.19 -23.72
CA PRO A 420 20.01 14.15 -24.43
C PRO A 420 20.83 14.75 -25.60
N VAL A 421 22.12 14.99 -25.33
CA VAL A 421 23.10 15.41 -26.35
C VAL A 421 24.06 14.29 -26.74
N ALA A 422 24.39 14.22 -28.04
CA ALA A 422 25.49 13.46 -28.61
C ALA A 422 26.49 14.42 -29.28
N PHE A 423 27.77 14.19 -29.07
CA PHE A 423 28.85 15.09 -29.49
C PHE A 423 29.90 14.35 -30.30
N PHE A 424 30.36 14.96 -31.39
CA PHE A 424 31.50 14.45 -32.14
C PHE A 424 32.34 15.62 -32.68
N CYS A 425 33.64 15.61 -32.39
CA CYS A 425 34.62 16.53 -32.93
C CYS A 425 35.51 15.81 -33.94
N CYS A 426 35.53 16.29 -35.18
CA CYS A 426 36.41 15.77 -36.23
C CYS A 426 37.85 16.31 -36.12
N HIS A 427 38.15 17.11 -35.10
CA HIS A 427 39.51 17.60 -34.85
C HIS A 427 39.76 17.81 -33.34
N PRO A 428 39.71 16.72 -32.54
CA PRO A 428 39.76 16.82 -31.08
C PRO A 428 41.17 17.01 -30.53
N SER A 429 42.18 16.92 -31.39
CA SER A 429 43.60 16.98 -31.04
C SER A 429 44.41 17.78 -32.06
N MET A 430 45.69 17.92 -31.75
CA MET A 430 46.69 18.55 -32.61
C MET A 430 46.78 17.92 -34.00
N GLU A 431 46.62 16.60 -34.07
CA GLU A 431 46.70 15.85 -35.31
C GLU A 431 45.31 15.80 -35.95
N SER A 432 45.21 16.33 -37.17
CA SER A 432 43.99 16.25 -37.96
C SER A 432 43.86 14.85 -38.55
N LYS A 433 43.21 13.96 -37.82
CA LYS A 433 42.76 12.70 -38.38
C LYS A 433 41.55 12.97 -39.28
N ILE A 434 41.52 12.35 -40.45
CA ILE A 434 40.34 12.37 -41.32
C ILE A 434 39.41 11.26 -40.86
N PHE A 435 38.13 11.58 -40.68
CA PHE A 435 37.12 10.64 -40.21
C PHE A 435 36.14 10.29 -41.32
N SER A 436 35.84 9.01 -41.47
CA SER A 436 34.78 8.56 -42.38
C SER A 436 33.39 8.91 -41.82
N VAL A 437 32.40 9.06 -42.70
CA VAL A 437 31.00 9.28 -42.28
C VAL A 437 30.50 8.16 -41.36
N ASN A 438 30.95 6.92 -41.60
CA ASN A 438 30.67 5.76 -40.77
C ASN A 438 31.11 5.98 -39.32
N GLN A 439 32.33 6.46 -39.09
CA GLN A 439 32.86 6.69 -37.74
C GLN A 439 32.07 7.78 -37.02
N ILE A 440 31.81 8.90 -37.69
CA ILE A 440 31.09 10.05 -37.12
C ILE A 440 29.68 9.63 -36.69
N ILE A 441 28.90 9.10 -37.64
CA ILE A 441 27.49 8.79 -37.40
C ILE A 441 27.32 7.59 -36.47
N SER A 442 28.16 6.56 -36.59
CA SER A 442 28.13 5.42 -35.66
C SER A 442 28.44 5.83 -34.23
N SER A 443 29.40 6.73 -34.03
CA SER A 443 29.73 7.24 -32.70
C SER A 443 28.55 8.01 -32.09
N VAL A 444 27.86 8.81 -32.90
CA VAL A 444 26.63 9.51 -32.48
C VAL A 444 25.52 8.52 -32.14
N VAL A 445 25.28 7.50 -32.99
CA VAL A 445 24.28 6.44 -32.76
C VAL A 445 24.56 5.71 -31.45
N LEU A 446 25.81 5.32 -31.20
CA LEU A 446 26.20 4.63 -29.98
C LEU A 446 26.04 5.51 -28.73
N GLN A 447 26.34 6.81 -28.81
CA GLN A 447 26.08 7.75 -27.71
C GLN A 447 24.59 7.87 -27.39
N ILE A 448 23.72 7.91 -28.40
CA ILE A 448 22.27 7.96 -28.21
C ILE A 448 21.77 6.66 -27.56
N LEU A 449 22.18 5.51 -28.07
CA LEU A 449 21.77 4.19 -27.56
C LEU A 449 22.35 3.87 -26.18
N ALA A 450 23.50 4.45 -25.82
CA ALA A 450 24.05 4.33 -24.47
C ALA A 450 23.19 5.04 -23.42
N LYS A 451 22.44 6.09 -23.81
CA LYS A 451 21.47 6.75 -22.92
C LYS A 451 20.17 5.96 -22.77
N GLU A 452 19.73 5.30 -23.84
CA GLU A 452 18.53 4.44 -23.83
C GLU A 452 18.83 3.02 -24.33
N PRO A 453 19.46 2.19 -23.48
CA PRO A 453 19.83 0.83 -23.87
C PRO A 453 18.62 -0.08 -24.10
N GLN A 454 17.45 0.26 -23.53
CA GLN A 454 16.22 -0.53 -23.65
C GLN A 454 15.81 -0.73 -25.10
N ILE A 455 16.08 0.25 -25.97
CA ILE A 455 15.75 0.18 -27.40
C ILE A 455 16.50 -0.96 -28.09
N LEU A 456 17.70 -1.30 -27.63
CA LEU A 456 18.47 -2.42 -28.17
C LEU A 456 17.80 -3.76 -27.90
N ARG A 457 16.96 -3.88 -26.86
CA ARG A 457 16.25 -5.14 -26.57
C ARG A 457 15.28 -5.48 -27.69
N ASP A 458 14.61 -4.47 -28.25
CA ASP A 458 13.60 -4.65 -29.28
C ASP A 458 14.15 -4.53 -30.70
N LYS A 459 15.18 -3.68 -30.89
CA LYS A 459 15.62 -3.23 -32.21
C LYS A 459 17.05 -3.61 -32.58
N ALA A 460 17.81 -4.29 -31.71
CA ALA A 460 19.21 -4.64 -32.01
C ALA A 460 19.37 -5.41 -33.33
N VAL A 461 18.50 -6.37 -33.62
CA VAL A 461 18.57 -7.15 -34.86
C VAL A 461 18.38 -6.25 -36.10
N GLN A 462 17.44 -5.31 -36.04
CA GLN A 462 17.21 -4.34 -37.11
C GLN A 462 18.42 -3.42 -37.32
N PHE A 463 18.99 -2.88 -36.24
CA PHE A 463 20.16 -2.00 -36.35
C PHE A 463 21.39 -2.74 -36.84
N LEU A 464 21.60 -3.98 -36.39
CA LEU A 464 22.67 -4.84 -36.87
C LEU A 464 22.52 -5.18 -38.35
N SER A 465 21.31 -5.46 -38.84
CA SER A 465 21.11 -5.78 -40.25
C SER A 465 21.45 -4.58 -41.15
N ILE A 466 21.10 -3.36 -40.74
CA ILE A 466 21.46 -2.12 -41.45
C ILE A 466 22.99 -1.95 -41.49
N ALA A 467 23.65 -2.09 -40.33
CA ALA A 467 25.11 -1.98 -40.20
C ALA A 467 25.89 -3.05 -41.02
N GLN A 468 25.24 -4.15 -41.37
CA GLN A 468 25.83 -5.24 -42.15
C GLN A 468 25.61 -5.11 -43.66
N THR A 469 24.75 -4.19 -44.12
CA THR A 469 24.50 -3.98 -45.55
C THR A 469 25.77 -3.53 -46.30
N GLU A 470 25.90 -3.94 -47.56
CA GLU A 470 27.07 -3.56 -48.38
C GLU A 470 27.17 -2.04 -48.57
N LEU A 471 26.05 -1.35 -48.76
CA LEU A 471 26.01 0.11 -48.88
C LEU A 471 26.51 0.82 -47.62
N TYR A 472 26.32 0.22 -46.44
CA TYR A 472 26.85 0.75 -45.18
C TYR A 472 28.35 0.45 -45.03
N ARG A 473 28.81 -0.71 -45.51
CA ARG A 473 30.22 -1.14 -45.37
C ARG A 473 31.15 -0.57 -46.44
N ASN A 474 30.62 -0.20 -47.60
CA ASN A 474 31.41 0.35 -48.69
C ASN A 474 32.00 1.71 -48.26
N SER A 475 33.30 1.91 -48.51
CA SER A 475 34.03 3.13 -48.19
C SER A 475 34.04 4.16 -49.32
N GLU A 476 33.39 3.84 -50.45
CA GLU A 476 33.15 4.82 -51.49
C GLU A 476 32.27 5.93 -50.90
N ASN A 477 32.88 7.08 -50.62
CA ASN A 477 32.29 8.32 -50.09
C ASN A 477 31.26 8.96 -51.05
N SER A 478 30.35 8.13 -51.52
CA SER A 478 29.24 8.40 -52.41
C SER A 478 28.06 8.91 -51.61
N LYS A 479 27.18 9.68 -52.27
CA LYS A 479 25.94 10.16 -51.65
C LYS A 479 25.03 9.00 -51.19
N GLN A 480 25.07 7.86 -51.88
CA GLN A 480 24.32 6.66 -51.50
C GLN A 480 24.84 6.03 -50.20
N HIS A 481 26.17 5.97 -50.03
CA HIS A 481 26.79 5.50 -48.80
C HIS A 481 26.39 6.38 -47.61
N VAL A 482 26.56 7.71 -47.73
CA VAL A 482 26.14 8.69 -46.69
C VAL A 482 24.67 8.50 -46.30
N ARG A 483 23.78 8.33 -47.29
CA ARG A 483 22.36 8.09 -47.05
C ARG A 483 22.10 6.78 -46.30
N ALA A 484 22.79 5.70 -46.66
CA ALA A 484 22.66 4.42 -45.96
C ALA A 484 23.09 4.52 -44.48
N VAL A 485 24.13 5.30 -44.20
CA VAL A 485 24.63 5.52 -42.84
C VAL A 485 23.67 6.38 -42.02
N LEU A 486 23.16 7.47 -42.59
CA LEU A 486 22.17 8.32 -41.93
C LEU A 486 20.82 7.63 -41.76
N LYS A 487 20.49 6.62 -42.57
CA LYS A 487 19.30 5.80 -42.37
C LYS A 487 19.33 5.05 -41.04
N LEU A 488 20.51 4.58 -40.60
CA LEU A 488 20.65 4.00 -39.26
C LEU A 488 20.36 5.04 -38.18
N LEU A 489 20.92 6.25 -38.31
CA LEU A 489 20.68 7.33 -37.35
C LEU A 489 19.19 7.71 -37.29
N GLU A 490 18.52 7.80 -38.44
CA GLU A 490 17.08 8.04 -38.54
C GLU A 490 16.27 6.98 -37.81
N ASP A 491 16.56 5.69 -38.03
CA ASP A 491 15.84 4.59 -37.39
C ASP A 491 16.04 4.60 -35.86
N VAL A 492 17.24 4.96 -35.40
CA VAL A 492 17.53 5.15 -33.97
C VAL A 492 16.79 6.36 -33.41
N LEU A 493 16.80 7.51 -34.09
CA LEU A 493 16.09 8.73 -33.68
C LEU A 493 14.57 8.51 -33.62
N ALA A 494 14.02 7.73 -34.56
CA ALA A 494 12.61 7.35 -34.53
C ALA A 494 12.28 6.46 -33.32
N ALA A 495 13.20 5.58 -32.91
CA ALA A 495 13.03 4.73 -31.74
C ALA A 495 13.14 5.48 -30.41
N VAL A 496 13.98 6.53 -30.33
CA VAL A 496 14.11 7.39 -29.12
C VAL A 496 13.12 8.56 -29.09
N LYS A 497 12.10 8.59 -29.96
CA LYS A 497 11.17 9.74 -30.07
C LYS A 497 10.51 10.13 -28.73
N ALA A 498 10.33 9.16 -27.83
CA ALA A 498 9.74 9.39 -26.51
C ALA A 498 10.61 10.28 -25.57
N LEU A 499 11.92 10.40 -25.84
CA LEU A 499 12.84 11.23 -25.05
C LEU A 499 12.72 12.73 -25.33
N GLY A 500 11.94 13.11 -26.35
CA GLY A 500 11.90 14.49 -26.82
C GLY A 500 13.07 14.83 -27.77
N PRO A 501 13.47 16.11 -27.85
CA PRO A 501 14.49 16.54 -28.80
C PRO A 501 15.88 15.98 -28.45
N ILE A 502 16.44 15.19 -29.36
CA ILE A 502 17.85 14.76 -29.30
C ILE A 502 18.73 15.84 -29.93
N PHE A 503 19.75 16.28 -29.20
CA PHE A 503 20.71 17.25 -29.70
C PHE A 503 21.93 16.53 -30.25
N ILE A 504 22.37 16.89 -31.45
CA ILE A 504 23.61 16.35 -32.04
C ILE A 504 24.50 17.51 -32.42
N VAL A 505 25.72 17.51 -31.88
CA VAL A 505 26.71 18.56 -32.09
C VAL A 505 27.88 17.96 -32.86
N LEU A 506 28.07 18.43 -34.09
CA LEU A 506 29.14 18.00 -34.99
C LEU A 506 30.12 19.15 -35.19
N ASP A 507 31.28 19.05 -34.54
CA ASP A 507 32.35 20.03 -34.65
C ASP A 507 33.35 19.65 -35.76
N ARG A 508 33.77 20.66 -36.53
CA ARG A 508 34.73 20.53 -37.63
C ARG A 508 34.35 19.52 -38.70
N LEU A 509 33.06 19.47 -39.04
CA LEU A 509 32.58 18.52 -40.04
C LEU A 509 33.25 18.75 -41.41
N ASP A 510 33.85 19.92 -41.68
CA ASP A 510 34.71 20.16 -42.86
C ASP A 510 35.93 19.21 -43.00
N GLN A 511 36.30 18.47 -41.95
CA GLN A 511 37.43 17.55 -41.92
C GLN A 511 37.06 16.09 -42.23
N TYR A 512 35.80 15.77 -42.53
CA TYR A 512 35.42 14.39 -42.83
C TYR A 512 35.92 13.91 -44.21
N GLU A 513 36.04 12.60 -44.35
CA GLU A 513 36.42 11.92 -45.60
C GLU A 513 35.27 11.96 -46.61
N GLY A 514 35.21 12.97 -47.47
CA GLY A 514 34.25 13.03 -48.57
C GLY A 514 33.84 14.44 -48.98
N LYS A 515 32.77 14.55 -49.78
CA LYS A 515 32.28 15.83 -50.28
C LYS A 515 31.32 16.48 -49.30
N PHE A 516 31.78 17.50 -48.57
CA PHE A 516 31.02 18.16 -47.48
C PHE A 516 29.51 18.36 -47.74
N SER A 517 29.16 18.81 -48.94
CA SER A 517 27.76 18.98 -49.36
C SER A 517 26.92 17.71 -49.32
N PHE A 518 27.47 16.53 -49.63
CA PHE A 518 26.72 15.27 -49.60
C PHE A 518 26.22 14.93 -48.19
N LEU A 519 27.04 15.16 -47.17
CA LEU A 519 26.63 14.93 -45.78
C LEU A 519 25.65 15.99 -45.31
N MET A 520 25.93 17.27 -45.60
CA MET A 520 25.03 18.38 -45.23
C MET A 520 23.63 18.22 -45.83
N ASP A 521 23.54 17.88 -47.12
CA ASP A 521 22.26 17.65 -47.81
C ASP A 521 21.42 16.56 -47.11
N GLU A 522 22.06 15.47 -46.68
CA GLU A 522 21.35 14.36 -46.04
C GLU A 522 21.04 14.64 -44.57
N LEU A 523 21.84 15.46 -43.87
CA LEU A 523 21.50 15.97 -42.53
C LEU A 523 20.28 16.90 -42.57
N VAL A 524 20.16 17.73 -43.61
CA VAL A 524 18.96 18.55 -43.84
C VAL A 524 17.74 17.67 -44.10
N ARG A 525 17.87 16.63 -44.92
CA ARG A 525 16.79 15.65 -45.13
C ARG A 525 16.37 14.97 -43.82
N LEU A 526 17.32 14.69 -42.92
CA LEU A 526 17.04 14.06 -41.63
C LEU A 526 16.15 14.95 -40.75
N VAL A 527 16.43 16.26 -40.64
CA VAL A 527 15.61 17.20 -39.84
C VAL A 527 14.23 17.47 -40.46
N GLY A 528 14.09 17.28 -41.78
CA GLY A 528 12.80 17.35 -42.48
C GLY A 528 11.83 16.20 -42.15
N LYS A 529 12.32 15.08 -41.59
CA LYS A 529 11.48 13.91 -41.29
C LYS A 529 10.66 14.10 -40.02
N SER A 530 9.34 13.90 -40.11
CA SER A 530 8.40 13.98 -38.97
C SER A 530 8.56 12.87 -37.93
N THR A 531 9.28 11.80 -38.27
CA THR A 531 9.57 10.67 -37.38
C THR A 531 10.68 11.00 -36.37
N CYS A 532 11.51 12.00 -36.65
CA CYS A 532 12.65 12.36 -35.82
C CYS A 532 12.36 13.65 -35.05
N HIS A 533 12.75 13.70 -33.78
CA HIS A 533 12.79 14.94 -32.99
C HIS A 533 14.26 15.25 -32.68
N VAL A 534 14.91 16.00 -33.56
CA VAL A 534 16.36 16.18 -33.54
C VAL A 534 16.76 17.62 -33.82
N LYS A 535 17.69 18.15 -33.02
CA LYS A 535 18.31 19.45 -33.21
C LYS A 535 19.79 19.27 -33.52
N LEU A 536 20.18 19.62 -34.74
CA LEU A 536 21.54 19.47 -35.23
C LEU A 536 22.29 20.80 -35.16
N VAL A 537 23.55 20.75 -34.72
CA VAL A 537 24.52 21.83 -34.90
C VAL A 537 25.69 21.30 -35.70
N VAL A 538 26.06 22.01 -36.75
CA VAL A 538 27.25 21.71 -37.55
C VAL A 538 28.15 22.93 -37.58
N ILE A 539 29.42 22.73 -37.18
CA ILE A 539 30.45 23.76 -37.22
C ILE A 539 31.50 23.40 -38.28
N ALA A 540 31.88 24.37 -39.10
CA ALA A 540 32.85 24.19 -40.17
C ALA A 540 33.83 25.35 -40.29
N ASP A 541 35.08 25.04 -40.67
CA ASP A 541 36.09 26.04 -41.06
C ASP A 541 36.15 26.20 -42.59
N THR A 542 36.09 27.43 -43.08
CA THR A 542 36.17 27.74 -44.52
C THR A 542 37.57 28.11 -45.00
N SER A 543 38.57 28.17 -44.11
CA SER A 543 39.95 28.59 -44.44
C SER A 543 40.61 27.78 -45.58
N LEU A 544 40.20 26.51 -45.75
CA LEU A 544 40.70 25.59 -46.78
C LEU A 544 39.67 25.29 -47.87
N ARG A 545 38.59 26.09 -47.98
CA ARG A 545 37.47 25.88 -48.92
C ARG A 545 36.78 24.51 -48.79
N ARG A 546 36.87 23.87 -47.63
CA ARG A 546 36.26 22.55 -47.35
C ARG A 546 34.91 22.64 -46.62
N GLY A 547 34.66 23.73 -45.90
CA GLY A 547 33.45 23.95 -45.11
C GLY A 547 32.41 24.87 -45.76
N GLU A 548 32.48 25.09 -47.07
CA GLU A 548 31.48 25.88 -47.80
C GLU A 548 30.30 24.99 -48.19
N TRP A 549 29.09 25.43 -47.86
CA TRP A 549 27.84 24.75 -48.21
C TRP A 549 26.76 25.81 -48.35
N HIS A 550 25.94 25.74 -49.39
CA HIS A 550 24.86 26.71 -49.61
C HIS A 550 23.55 25.95 -49.70
N PRO A 551 22.61 26.15 -48.76
CA PRO A 551 21.33 25.43 -48.76
C PRO A 551 20.49 25.75 -50.01
N GLU A 552 20.73 26.90 -50.64
CA GLU A 552 20.10 27.34 -51.89
C GLU A 552 20.31 26.38 -53.06
N TYR A 553 21.36 25.55 -53.01
CA TYR A 553 21.67 24.57 -54.05
C TYR A 553 21.02 23.20 -53.82
N LEU A 554 20.21 23.07 -52.77
CA LEU A 554 19.42 21.86 -52.54
C LEU A 554 18.33 21.74 -53.61
N SER A 555 18.49 20.78 -54.50
CA SER A 555 17.57 20.55 -55.63
C SER A 555 16.26 19.83 -55.25
N ASP A 556 15.91 19.74 -53.96
CA ASP A 556 14.81 18.90 -53.47
C ASP A 556 13.64 19.77 -52.99
N GLU A 557 12.51 19.71 -53.69
CA GLU A 557 11.33 20.55 -53.47
C GLU A 557 10.66 20.34 -52.10
N ASN A 558 11.06 19.33 -51.33
CA ASN A 558 10.43 18.96 -50.05
C ASN A 558 11.21 19.42 -48.81
N ILE A 559 12.20 20.31 -48.95
CA ILE A 559 12.99 20.80 -47.83
C ILE A 559 12.36 22.07 -47.25
N ASP A 560 11.95 21.97 -46.00
CA ASP A 560 11.44 23.08 -45.21
C ASP A 560 12.61 23.98 -44.75
N MET A 561 12.83 25.07 -45.47
CA MET A 561 13.92 26.02 -45.22
C MET A 561 13.79 26.73 -43.86
N ASP A 562 12.58 26.80 -43.29
CA ASP A 562 12.34 27.41 -41.98
C ASP A 562 12.96 26.59 -40.83
N ARG A 563 13.45 25.38 -41.13
CA ARG A 563 14.17 24.50 -40.19
C ARG A 563 15.68 24.61 -40.29
N ILE A 564 16.20 25.45 -41.18
CA ILE A 564 17.63 25.56 -41.47
C ILE A 564 18.11 26.96 -41.12
N PHE A 565 18.82 27.05 -40.00
CA PHE A 565 19.43 28.28 -39.52
C PHE A 565 20.88 28.31 -39.96
N VAL A 566 21.30 29.40 -40.64
CA VAL A 566 22.60 29.45 -41.30
C VAL A 566 23.32 30.74 -40.96
N ARG A 567 24.46 30.61 -40.28
CA ARG A 567 25.42 31.70 -40.06
C ARG A 567 26.72 31.41 -40.80
N GLN A 568 26.83 31.93 -42.02
CA GLN A 568 28.01 31.78 -42.87
C GLN A 568 28.89 33.03 -42.87
N GLY A 569 30.14 32.85 -43.28
CA GLY A 569 31.10 33.95 -43.39
C GLY A 569 31.43 34.57 -42.04
N TRP A 570 31.27 33.82 -40.95
CA TRP A 570 31.63 34.27 -39.61
C TRP A 570 33.15 34.21 -39.45
N ASN A 571 33.83 35.09 -40.17
CA ASN A 571 35.27 35.11 -40.28
C ASN A 571 35.88 35.73 -39.02
N GLN A 572 36.93 35.10 -38.51
CA GLN A 572 37.67 35.63 -37.38
C GLN A 572 38.34 36.95 -37.78
N ARG A 573 37.94 38.03 -37.11
CA ARG A 573 38.52 39.36 -37.35
C ARG A 573 39.63 39.69 -36.36
N LYS A 574 40.57 40.51 -36.82
CA LYS A 574 41.54 41.16 -35.94
C LYS A 574 40.83 42.22 -35.10
N LEU A 575 41.20 42.32 -33.83
CA LEU A 575 40.71 43.37 -32.94
C LEU A 575 41.37 44.70 -33.33
N THR A 576 40.59 45.78 -33.23
CA THR A 576 41.09 47.14 -33.43
C THR A 576 41.96 47.57 -32.26
N ASN A 577 42.84 48.57 -32.47
CA ASN A 577 43.67 49.10 -31.39
C ASN A 577 42.83 49.63 -30.21
N LEU A 578 41.64 50.17 -30.48
CA LEU A 578 40.71 50.62 -29.44
C LEU A 578 40.20 49.46 -28.59
N GLU A 579 39.77 48.35 -29.21
CA GLU A 579 39.33 47.14 -28.51
C GLU A 579 40.48 46.51 -27.72
N LEU A 580 41.70 46.52 -28.26
CA LEU A 580 42.89 46.03 -27.57
C LEU A 580 43.26 46.90 -26.36
N ALA A 581 43.09 48.22 -26.47
CA ALA A 581 43.41 49.18 -25.40
C ALA A 581 42.38 49.18 -24.25
N LYS A 582 41.11 48.86 -24.53
CA LYS A 582 40.06 48.77 -23.50
C LYS A 582 40.30 47.66 -22.47
N GLY A 583 41.09 46.63 -22.79
CA GLY A 583 41.39 45.54 -21.87
C GLY A 583 40.21 44.60 -21.55
N GLU A 584 38.98 45.01 -21.86
CA GLU A 584 37.74 44.23 -21.78
C GLU A 584 37.67 43.22 -22.94
N ARG A 585 38.45 42.15 -22.86
CA ARG A 585 38.32 41.02 -23.77
C ARG A 585 37.41 39.98 -23.14
N SER A 586 36.28 39.71 -23.77
CA SER A 586 35.46 38.56 -23.42
C SER A 586 36.32 37.30 -23.48
N LEU A 587 36.40 36.60 -22.36
CA LEU A 587 37.13 35.34 -22.28
C LEU A 587 36.43 34.32 -23.15
N THR A 588 37.20 33.50 -23.84
CA THR A 588 36.68 32.35 -24.57
C THR A 588 35.95 31.46 -23.58
N TRP A 589 36.64 30.99 -22.55
CA TRP A 589 36.10 30.01 -21.60
C TRP A 589 35.62 30.68 -20.33
N ASP A 590 34.51 30.22 -19.78
CA ASP A 590 34.14 30.55 -18.40
C ASP A 590 35.10 29.80 -17.44
N GLU A 591 35.54 30.45 -16.37
CA GLU A 591 36.37 29.85 -15.31
C GLU A 591 35.63 28.82 -14.46
#